data_AF-A0A6D2JA26-F1
#
_entry.id   AF-A0A6D2JA26-F1
#
_cell.length_a   1.000
_cell.length_b   1.000
_cell.length_c   1.000
_cell.angle_alpha   90.00
_cell.angle_beta   90.00
_cell.angle_gamma   90.00
#
_symmetry.space_group_name_H-M   'P 1'
#
loop_
_entity.id
_entity.type
_entity.pdbx_description
1 polymer ?
#
loop_
_entity_poly.entity_id
_entity_poly.type
_entity_poly.pdbx_seq_one_letter_code
_entity_poly.pdbx_strand_id
1 'polypeptide(L)'
;MPTSTAKLLGLTRLQPAQISIGLADHTIAKLRGVVLDVLLEIGDTKMPVDFHVMNIKGGSDTPLILGRPFLATVGAIMDLPNRKSL
;
A
#
# COMPACT_ATOMS: atom_id res chain seq x y z
N MET A 1 2.68 -0.85 -2.21
CA MET A 1 3.60 -1.79 -1.53
C MET A 1 4.99 -1.70 -2.15
N PRO A 2 6.05 -1.59 -1.33
CA PRO A 2 7.43 -1.69 -1.81
C PRO A 2 7.73 -3.07 -2.43
N THR A 3 8.59 -3.09 -3.44
CA THR A 3 9.05 -4.35 -4.07
C THR A 3 9.77 -5.27 -3.08
N SER A 4 10.51 -4.72 -2.11
CA SER A 4 11.18 -5.46 -1.04
C SER A 4 10.18 -6.23 -0.18
N THR A 5 9.12 -5.57 0.27
CA THR A 5 8.04 -6.18 1.06
C THR A 5 7.33 -7.28 0.27
N ALA A 6 6.98 -7.04 -1.00
CA ALA A 6 6.35 -8.06 -1.84
C ALA A 6 7.22 -9.32 -1.97
N LYS A 7 8.55 -9.16 -2.15
CA LYS A 7 9.49 -10.29 -2.18
C LYS A 7 9.56 -11.04 -0.85
N LEU A 8 9.61 -10.33 0.27
CA LEU A 8 9.65 -10.92 1.61
C LEU A 8 8.41 -11.79 1.87
N LEU A 9 7.25 -11.36 1.38
CA LEU A 9 5.97 -12.08 1.49
C LEU A 9 5.79 -13.18 0.41
N GLY A 10 6.79 -13.43 -0.44
CA GLY A 10 6.70 -14.41 -1.52
C GLY A 10 5.76 -14.03 -2.67
N LEU A 11 5.31 -12.78 -2.74
CA LEU A 11 4.39 -12.26 -3.75
C LEU A 11 5.15 -11.96 -5.05
N THR A 12 5.48 -13.02 -5.78
CA THR A 12 6.32 -12.98 -6.99
C THR A 12 5.54 -12.82 -8.29
N ARG A 13 4.25 -13.22 -8.30
CA ARG A 13 3.37 -13.14 -9.47
C ARG A 13 2.62 -11.81 -9.46
N LEU A 14 3.15 -10.85 -10.21
CA LEU A 14 2.53 -9.54 -10.37
C LEU A 14 1.82 -9.47 -11.72
N GLN A 15 0.57 -9.03 -11.71
CA GLN A 15 -0.15 -8.68 -12.93
C GLN A 15 0.43 -7.38 -13.52
N PRO A 16 0.58 -7.29 -14.85
CA PRO A 16 1.02 -6.06 -15.50
C PRO A 16 0.10 -4.89 -15.14
N ALA A 17 0.70 -3.75 -14.78
CA ALA A 17 -0.02 -2.51 -14.56
C ALA A 17 0.73 -1.36 -15.22
N GLN A 18 0.07 -0.64 -16.14
CA GLN A 18 0.63 0.53 -16.82
C GLN A 18 0.17 1.82 -16.14
N ILE A 19 0.53 1.96 -14.88
CA ILE A 19 0.19 3.14 -14.06
C ILE A 19 1.49 3.73 -13.51
N SER A 20 1.55 5.06 -13.43
CA SER A 20 2.61 5.82 -12.76
C SER A 20 1.99 6.70 -11.69
N ILE A 21 2.66 6.82 -10.55
CA ILE A 21 2.14 7.58 -9.39
C ILE A 21 3.10 8.73 -9.11
N GLY A 22 2.56 9.95 -9.04
CA GLY A 22 3.29 11.11 -8.54
C GLY A 22 3.37 11.07 -7.02
N LEU A 23 4.57 11.24 -6.48
CA LEU A 23 4.83 11.31 -5.05
C LEU A 23 4.88 12.76 -4.57
N ALA A 24 4.81 12.95 -3.25
CA ALA A 24 4.82 14.27 -2.62
C ALA A 24 6.16 15.03 -2.82
N ASP A 25 7.24 14.32 -3.09
CA ASP A 25 8.55 14.89 -3.44
C ASP A 25 8.70 15.19 -4.95
N HIS A 26 7.58 15.18 -5.68
CA HIS A 26 7.50 15.36 -7.14
C HIS A 26 8.22 14.28 -7.96
N THR A 27 8.69 13.19 -7.33
CA THR A 27 9.20 12.04 -8.07
C THR A 27 8.06 11.19 -8.61
N ILE A 28 8.34 10.42 -9.66
CA ILE A 28 7.38 9.49 -10.25
C ILE A 28 7.78 8.08 -9.85
N ALA A 29 6.90 7.41 -9.10
CA ALA A 29 7.03 5.99 -8.80
C ALA A 29 6.41 5.17 -9.94
N LYS A 30 7.24 4.40 -10.63
CA LYS A 30 6.78 3.43 -11.63
C LYS A 30 6.38 2.13 -10.95
N LEU A 31 5.21 1.63 -11.31
CA LEU A 31 4.73 0.34 -10.83
C LEU A 31 5.47 -0.81 -11.52
N ARG A 32 5.77 -1.83 -10.73
CA ARG A 32 6.25 -3.14 -11.20
C ARG A 32 5.07 -4.02 -11.62
N GLY A 33 3.92 -3.83 -10.98
CA GLY A 33 2.68 -4.54 -11.27
C GLY A 33 1.70 -4.44 -10.10
N VAL A 34 0.64 -5.23 -10.17
CA VAL A 34 -0.35 -5.37 -9.11
C VAL A 34 -0.39 -6.82 -8.63
N VAL A 35 -0.47 -7.03 -7.32
CA VAL A 35 -0.84 -8.32 -6.76
C VAL A 35 -2.31 -8.23 -6.34
N LEU A 36 -3.09 -9.22 -6.77
CA LEU A 36 -4.53 -9.27 -6.54
C LEU A 36 -4.86 -10.17 -5.36
N ASP A 37 -5.96 -9.87 -4.68
CA ASP A 37 -6.58 -10.72 -3.65
C ASP A 37 -5.63 -11.12 -2.51
N VAL A 38 -4.72 -10.23 -2.09
CA VAL A 38 -3.86 -10.47 -0.93
C VAL A 38 -4.70 -10.36 0.33
N LEU A 39 -4.69 -11.40 1.16
CA LEU A 39 -5.40 -11.37 2.44
C LEU A 39 -4.67 -10.44 3.41
N LEU A 40 -5.27 -9.30 3.72
CA LEU A 40 -4.79 -8.36 4.72
C LEU A 40 -5.53 -8.62 6.04
N GLU A 41 -4.78 -8.84 7.10
CA GLU A 41 -5.29 -8.98 8.46
C GLU A 41 -5.03 -7.70 9.25
N ILE A 42 -6.10 -7.11 9.80
CA ILE A 42 -6.06 -5.92 10.66
C ILE A 42 -6.91 -6.22 11.89
N GLY A 43 -6.28 -6.32 13.06
CA GLY A 43 -6.93 -6.86 14.26
C GLY A 43 -7.46 -8.26 13.96
N ASP A 44 -8.75 -8.49 14.22
CA ASP A 44 -9.41 -9.79 13.99
C ASP A 44 -10.07 -9.90 12.60
N THR A 45 -9.86 -8.93 11.72
CA THR A 45 -10.54 -8.85 10.42
C THR A 45 -9.59 -9.20 9.27
N LYS A 46 -10.03 -10.11 8.39
CA LYS A 46 -9.29 -10.56 7.20
C LYS A 46 -10.04 -10.18 5.94
N MET A 47 -9.44 -9.36 5.08
CA MET A 47 -10.09 -8.88 3.85
C MET A 47 -9.15 -9.04 2.65
N PRO A 48 -9.65 -9.43 1.47
CA PRO A 48 -8.85 -9.42 0.25
C PRO A 48 -8.56 -7.98 -0.18
N VAL A 49 -7.31 -7.70 -0.56
CA VAL A 49 -6.85 -6.39 -0.98
C VAL A 49 -5.88 -6.51 -2.16
N ASP A 50 -6.08 -5.65 -3.15
CA ASP A 50 -5.15 -5.49 -4.24
C ASP A 50 -4.05 -4.50 -3.88
N PHE A 51 -2.79 -4.88 -4.10
CA PHE A 51 -1.65 -4.00 -3.86
C PHE A 51 -0.90 -3.67 -5.14
N HIS A 52 -0.76 -2.38 -5.37
CA HIS A 52 0.16 -1.81 -6.34
C HIS A 52 1.61 -1.95 -5.84
N VAL A 53 2.43 -2.71 -6.56
CA VAL A 53 3.84 -2.96 -6.21
C VAL A 53 4.73 -2.00 -6.99
N MET A 54 5.56 -1.23 -6.28
CA MET A 54 6.40 -0.17 -6.86
C MET A 54 7.87 -0.30 -6.43
N ASN A 55 8.77 0.24 -7.26
CA ASN A 55 10.18 0.35 -6.92
C ASN A 55 10.43 1.71 -6.26
N ILE A 56 10.31 1.75 -4.94
CA ILE A 56 10.56 2.95 -4.12
C ILE A 56 11.80 2.73 -3.27
N LYS A 57 12.54 3.81 -2.99
CA LYS A 57 13.69 3.75 -2.09
C LYS A 57 13.17 3.54 -0.66
N GLY A 58 13.50 2.41 -0.06
CA GLY A 58 13.11 2.05 1.30
C GLY A 58 13.29 0.56 1.58
N GLY A 59 13.48 0.20 2.86
CA GLY A 59 13.66 -1.18 3.31
C GLY A 59 12.32 -1.89 3.57
N SER A 60 12.39 -3.03 4.26
CA SER A 60 11.19 -3.75 4.75
C SER A 60 10.39 -2.97 5.80
N ASP A 61 10.99 -1.93 6.37
CA ASP A 61 10.42 -0.96 7.29
C ASP A 61 9.57 0.13 6.60
N THR A 62 9.61 0.19 5.25
CA THR A 62 8.80 1.14 4.50
C THR A 62 7.31 0.86 4.72
N PRO A 63 6.51 1.83 5.21
CA PRO A 63 5.10 1.61 5.51
C PRO A 63 4.29 1.15 4.29
N LEU A 64 3.33 0.25 4.52
CA LEU A 64 2.29 -0.03 3.53
C LEU A 64 1.28 1.11 3.49
N ILE A 65 1.00 1.62 2.29
CA ILE A 65 0.00 2.67 2.09
C ILE A 65 -1.33 2.00 1.75
N LEU A 66 -2.32 2.19 2.62
CA LEU A 66 -3.71 1.84 2.37
C LEU A 66 -4.42 3.08 1.81
N GLY A 67 -4.79 3.02 0.54
CA GLY A 67 -5.42 4.15 -0.13
C GLY A 67 -6.82 4.44 0.39
N ARG A 68 -7.31 5.65 0.12
CA ARG A 68 -8.69 6.06 0.44
C ARG A 68 -9.77 5.08 -0.06
N PRO A 69 -9.67 4.46 -1.26
CA PRO A 69 -10.65 3.46 -1.69
C PRO A 69 -10.76 2.27 -0.72
N PHE A 70 -9.63 1.72 -0.27
CA PHE A 70 -9.64 0.63 0.73
C PHE A 70 -10.26 1.09 2.04
N LEU A 71 -9.83 2.24 2.54
CA LEU A 71 -10.36 2.82 3.80
C LEU A 71 -11.88 3.07 3.72
N ALA A 72 -12.39 3.52 2.57
CA ALA A 72 -13.81 3.70 2.35
C ALA A 72 -14.57 2.36 2.33
N THR A 73 -14.03 1.34 1.66
CA THR A 73 -14.63 0.00 1.59
C THR A 73 -14.79 -0.64 2.98
N VAL A 74 -13.79 -0.50 3.85
CA VAL A 74 -13.83 -1.07 5.21
C VAL A 74 -14.55 -0.17 6.22
N GLY A 75 -15.04 1.01 5.81
CA GLY A 75 -15.67 1.97 6.72
C GLY A 75 -14.71 2.50 7.78
N ALA A 76 -13.43 2.70 7.43
CA ALA A 76 -12.41 3.12 8.37
C ALA A 76 -12.74 4.49 8.99
N ILE A 77 -12.66 4.55 10.32
CA ILE A 77 -12.78 5.79 11.09
C ILE A 77 -11.36 6.30 11.37
N MET A 78 -11.08 7.53 10.95
CA MET A 78 -9.85 8.21 11.30
C MET A 78 -10.05 8.98 12.61
N ASP A 79 -9.70 8.37 13.73
CA ASP A 79 -9.68 9.05 15.02
C ASP A 79 -8.38 9.86 15.16
N LEU A 80 -8.50 11.18 15.14
CA LEU A 80 -7.38 12.10 15.29
C LEU A 80 -7.42 12.68 16.70
N PRO A 81 -6.48 12.31 17.59
CA PRO A 81 -6.37 12.99 18.88
C PRO A 81 -6.08 14.47 18.60
N ASN A 82 -6.80 15.36 19.30
CA ASN A 82 -6.63 16.81 19.17
C ASN A 82 -5.14 17.17 19.23
N ARG A 83 -4.55 17.48 18.07
CA ARG A 83 -3.25 18.14 18.02
C ARG A 83 -3.49 19.52 18.62
N LYS A 84 -3.09 19.70 19.89
CA LYS A 84 -2.77 21.05 20.36
C LYS A 84 -1.80 21.61 19.32
N SER A 85 -2.21 22.63 18.59
CA SER A 85 -1.31 23.39 17.73
C SER A 85 -0.14 23.81 18.60
N LEU A 86 1.06 23.31 18.30
CA LEU A 86 2.29 23.91 18.81
C LEU A 86 2.44 25.31 18.22
#